data_AF-A0A970BKB7-F1
#
_entry.id   AF-A0A970BKB7-F1
#
_cell.length_a   1.000
_cell.length_b   1.000
_cell.length_c   1.000
_cell.angle_alpha   90.00
_cell.angle_beta   90.00
_cell.angle_gamma   90.00
#
_symmetry.space_group_name_H-M   'P 1'
#
loop_
_entity.id
_entity.type
_entity.pdbx_description
1 polymer ?
#
loop_
_entity_poly.entity_id
_entity_poly.type
_entity_poly.pdbx_seq_one_letter_code
_entity_poly.pdbx_strand_id
1 'polypeptide(L)'
;MYTTLFSDLKGNLIEEPALYFLGRSGSQWVEPEEGDLILLPEGSSLTMMPGHHPVGINSNNEAELREKTENGPATATACLLPQGFTRTLLPAAVSLPNAAQIPILGYTA
;
A
#
# COMPACT_ATOMS: atom_id res chain seq x y z
N MET A 1 -8.54 -4.04 13.10
CA MET A 1 -8.57 -3.77 11.65
C MET A 1 -7.47 -2.78 11.35
N TYR A 2 -6.60 -3.09 10.40
CA TYR A 2 -5.48 -2.22 10.03
C TYR A 2 -5.96 -1.16 9.05
N THR A 3 -5.32 0.00 9.06
CA THR A 3 -5.64 1.16 8.22
C THR A 3 -4.68 1.24 7.04
N THR A 4 -5.15 1.79 5.92
CA THR A 4 -4.30 2.01 4.75
C THR A 4 -3.39 3.20 5.02
N LEU A 5 -2.09 2.99 4.81
CA LEU A 5 -1.08 4.04 4.81
C LEU A 5 -0.76 4.40 3.36
N PHE A 6 -0.69 5.70 3.07
CA PHE A 6 -0.24 6.21 1.78
C PHE A 6 0.48 7.55 1.96
N SER A 7 0.95 8.17 0.88
CA SER A 7 1.61 9.47 0.94
C SER A 7 0.98 10.51 0.03
N ASP A 8 1.24 11.78 0.32
CA ASP A 8 1.14 12.84 -0.68
C ASP A 8 2.39 12.85 -1.60
N LEU A 9 2.43 13.79 -2.56
CA LEU A 9 3.57 13.96 -3.48
C LEU A 9 4.86 14.44 -2.81
N LYS A 10 4.79 14.94 -1.57
CA LYS A 10 5.96 15.37 -0.79
C LYS A 10 6.53 14.24 0.07
N GLY A 11 5.87 13.07 0.07
CA GLY A 11 6.26 11.93 0.88
C GLY A 11 5.77 12.00 2.32
N ASN A 12 4.83 12.91 2.65
CA ASN A 12 4.20 12.89 3.96
C ASN A 12 3.27 11.68 4.03
N LEU A 13 3.48 10.82 5.01
CA LEU A 13 2.64 9.67 5.26
C LEU A 13 1.31 10.10 5.88
N ILE A 14 0.24 9.53 5.37
CA ILE A 14 -1.14 9.80 5.76
C ILE A 14 -1.77 8.46 6.09
N GLU A 15 -2.22 8.34 7.33
CA GLU A 15 -3.07 7.26 7.77
C GLU A 15 -4.52 7.65 7.53
N GLU A 16 -5.30 6.80 6.87
CA GLU A 16 -6.72 7.02 6.63
C GLU A 16 -7.56 6.04 7.44
N PRO A 17 -8.17 6.50 8.56
CA PRO A 17 -9.00 5.64 9.40
C PRO A 17 -10.25 5.08 8.71
N ALA A 18 -10.76 5.76 7.68
CA ALA A 18 -11.94 5.32 6.93
C ALA A 18 -11.63 4.36 5.77
N LEU A 19 -10.35 4.02 5.56
CA LEU A 19 -9.88 3.17 4.47
C LEU A 19 -9.06 2.02 5.06
N TYR A 20 -9.69 0.88 5.30
CA TYR A 20 -9.04 -0.29 5.88
C TYR A 20 -8.03 -0.90 4.91
N PHE A 21 -6.99 -1.49 5.51
CA PHE A 21 -5.86 -2.03 4.79
C PHE A 21 -6.29 -3.17 3.85
N LEU A 22 -5.76 -3.12 2.64
CA LEU A 22 -5.93 -4.16 1.64
C LEU A 22 -4.55 -4.54 1.08
N GLY A 23 -4.32 -5.83 0.93
CA GLY A 23 -3.16 -6.37 0.25
C GLY A 23 -3.52 -6.91 -1.14
N ARG A 24 -2.50 -7.32 -1.88
CA ARG A 24 -2.65 -7.94 -3.19
C ARG A 24 -1.87 -9.24 -3.28
N SER A 25 -2.53 -10.30 -3.73
CA SER A 25 -1.89 -11.57 -4.10
C SER A 25 -2.16 -11.87 -5.58
N GLY A 26 -1.12 -11.80 -6.41
CA GLY A 26 -1.26 -11.94 -7.86
C GLY A 26 -2.19 -10.87 -8.47
N SER A 27 -3.37 -11.27 -8.91
CA SER A 27 -4.41 -10.37 -9.45
C SER A 27 -5.59 -10.15 -8.49
N GLN A 28 -5.52 -10.70 -7.28
CA GLN A 28 -6.61 -10.67 -6.31
C GLN A 28 -6.32 -9.64 -5.23
N TRP A 29 -7.38 -8.94 -4.83
CA TRP A 29 -7.40 -8.17 -3.59
C TRP A 29 -7.59 -9.11 -2.41
N VAL A 30 -6.81 -8.92 -1.36
CA VAL A 30 -6.81 -9.77 -0.18
C VAL A 30 -6.88 -8.89 1.06
N GLU A 31 -7.91 -9.08 1.86
CA GLU A 31 -7.95 -8.59 3.23
C GLU A 31 -7.01 -9.48 4.07
N PRO A 32 -5.96 -8.93 4.70
CA PRO A 32 -5.05 -9.76 5.48
C PRO A 32 -5.71 -10.22 6.79
N GLU A 33 -5.34 -11.41 7.22
CA GLU A 33 -5.63 -11.89 8.56
C GLU A 33 -4.53 -11.44 9.54
N GLU A 34 -4.79 -11.55 10.85
CA GLU A 34 -3.80 -11.19 11.88
C GLU A 34 -2.48 -11.96 11.72
N GLY A 35 -2.56 -13.21 11.24
CA GLY A 35 -1.39 -14.06 10.99
C GLY A 35 -0.57 -13.68 9.75
N ASP A 36 -1.11 -12.86 8.85
CA ASP A 36 -0.40 -12.39 7.65
C ASP A 36 0.52 -11.20 7.93
N LEU A 37 0.34 -10.55 9.09
CA LEU A 37 1.01 -9.31 9.43
C LEU A 37 2.00 -9.51 10.57
N ILE A 38 3.14 -8.85 10.44
CA ILE A 38 4.16 -8.75 11.47
C ILE A 38 4.45 -7.28 11.74
N LEU A 39 5.04 -6.99 12.89
CA LEU A 39 5.63 -5.66 13.11
C LEU A 39 6.69 -5.40 12.04
N LEU A 40 6.74 -4.15 11.57
CA LEU A 40 7.69 -3.73 10.54
C LEU A 40 9.12 -4.06 11.00
N PRO A 41 9.86 -4.92 10.28
CA PRO A 41 11.19 -5.33 10.69
C PRO A 41 12.15 -4.14 10.77
N GLU A 42 13.10 -4.19 11.72
CA GLU A 42 14.18 -3.20 11.79
C GLU A 42 15.00 -3.19 10.49
N GLY A 43 15.34 -2.00 10.00
CA GLY A 43 16.05 -1.83 8.72
C GLY A 43 15.14 -1.80 7.48
N SER A 44 13.83 -1.96 7.67
CA SER A 44 12.84 -1.74 6.62
C SER A 44 12.80 -0.27 6.17
N SER A 45 12.59 -0.05 4.87
CA SER A 45 12.42 1.31 4.32
C SER A 45 11.03 1.49 3.73
N LEU A 46 10.29 2.52 4.17
CA LEU A 46 9.06 2.91 3.49
C LEU A 46 9.39 3.61 2.17
N THR A 47 8.65 3.28 1.13
CA THR A 47 8.88 3.79 -0.22
C THR A 47 7.57 4.17 -0.87
N MET A 48 7.61 5.24 -1.66
CA MET A 48 6.47 5.65 -2.47
C MET A 48 6.39 4.79 -3.74
N MET A 49 5.19 4.69 -4.29
CA MET A 49 4.91 4.10 -5.59
C MET A 49 4.39 5.19 -6.54
N PRO A 50 5.25 6.08 -7.07
CA PRO A 50 4.82 7.18 -7.94
C PRO A 50 3.94 6.70 -9.09
N GLY A 51 2.85 7.43 -9.35
CA GLY A 51 1.87 7.06 -10.37
C GLY A 51 0.99 5.87 -10.01
N HIS A 52 1.01 5.40 -8.76
CA HIS A 52 0.10 4.38 -8.26
C HIS A 52 -0.76 4.95 -7.15
N HIS A 53 -2.07 4.77 -7.26
CA HIS A 53 -3.03 5.15 -6.23
C HIS A 53 -3.28 3.96 -5.30
N PRO A 54 -3.31 4.15 -3.97
CA PRO A 54 -3.57 3.09 -3.02
C PRO A 54 -5.04 2.65 -3.11
N VAL A 55 -5.28 1.38 -2.85
CA VAL A 55 -6.60 0.78 -2.72
C VAL A 55 -6.74 0.26 -1.30
N GLY A 56 -7.88 0.52 -0.67
CA GLY A 56 -8.25 -0.09 0.60
C GLY A 56 -9.70 -0.54 0.58
N ILE A 57 -10.22 -0.91 1.75
CA ILE A 57 -11.62 -1.30 1.93
C ILE A 57 -12.36 -0.16 2.66
N ASN A 58 -13.47 0.30 2.11
CA ASN A 58 -14.30 1.34 2.73
C ASN A 58 -15.24 0.76 3.81
N SER A 59 -16.00 1.63 4.48
CA SER A 59 -16.96 1.24 5.52
C SER A 59 -18.10 0.31 5.04
N ASN A 60 -18.32 0.23 3.73
CA ASN A 60 -19.34 -0.63 3.12
C ASN A 60 -18.77 -2.01 2.69
N ASN A 61 -17.52 -2.30 3.07
CA ASN A 61 -16.80 -3.51 2.67
C ASN A 61 -16.54 -3.62 1.16
N GLU A 62 -16.32 -2.48 0.49
CA GLU A 62 -16.01 -2.40 -0.93
C GLU A 62 -14.58 -1.85 -1.15
N ALA A 63 -13.92 -2.32 -2.20
CA ALA A 63 -12.61 -1.80 -2.58
C ALA A 63 -12.74 -0.34 -3.06
N GLU A 64 -12.02 0.57 -2.41
CA GLU A 64 -12.01 2.00 -2.71
C GLU A 64 -10.60 2.42 -3.14
N LEU A 65 -10.54 3.12 -4.28
CA LEU A 65 -9.34 3.76 -4.76
C LEU A 65 -9.21 5.15 -4.15
N ARG A 66 -8.09 5.46 -3.51
CA ARG A 66 -7.81 6.83 -3.06
C ARG A 66 -6.96 7.57 -4.08
N GLU A 67 -7.57 8.51 -4.79
CA GLU A 67 -6.87 9.29 -5.82
C GLU A 67 -6.19 10.56 -5.28
N LYS A 68 -6.71 11.13 -4.19
CA LYS A 68 -6.33 12.46 -3.72
C LYS A 68 -6.19 12.52 -2.20
N THR A 69 -5.40 13.48 -1.77
CA THR A 69 -5.20 13.96 -0.41
C THR A 69 -5.47 15.47 -0.40
N GLU A 70 -5.43 16.10 0.77
CA GLU A 70 -5.51 17.57 0.87
C GLU A 70 -4.36 18.28 0.12
N ASN A 71 -3.22 17.59 -0.05
CA ASN A 71 -2.00 18.14 -0.62
C ASN A 71 -1.74 17.68 -2.08
N GLY A 72 -2.75 17.11 -2.75
CA GLY A 72 -2.67 16.69 -4.15
C GLY A 72 -2.96 15.21 -4.38
N PRO A 73 -2.39 14.57 -5.41
CA PRO A 73 -2.58 13.15 -5.67
C PRO A 73 -2.09 12.26 -4.51
N ALA A 74 -2.89 11.28 -4.13
CA ALA A 74 -2.48 10.24 -3.20
C ALA A 74 -1.55 9.24 -3.91
N THR A 75 -0.48 8.85 -3.26
CA THR A 75 0.51 7.93 -3.79
C THR A 75 0.60 6.72 -2.87
N ALA A 76 0.44 5.52 -3.43
CA ALA A 76 0.54 4.30 -2.66
C ALA A 76 1.94 4.19 -2.03
N THR A 77 2.00 3.66 -0.82
CA THR A 77 3.26 3.36 -0.16
C THR A 77 3.44 1.86 -0.04
N ALA A 78 4.70 1.46 0.01
CA ALA A 78 5.12 0.10 0.26
C ALA A 78 6.28 0.11 1.23
N CYS A 79 6.74 -1.09 1.56
CA CYS A 79 7.98 -1.26 2.29
C CYS A 79 8.99 -2.09 1.49
N LEU A 80 10.26 -1.72 1.60
CA LEU A 80 11.41 -2.56 1.25
C LEU A 80 11.86 -3.31 2.50
N LEU A 81 11.71 -4.64 2.47
CA LEU A 81 12.08 -5.51 3.59
C LEU A 81 13.58 -5.83 3.58
N PRO A 82 14.20 -6.02 4.77
CA PRO A 82 15.56 -6.52 4.88
C PRO A 82 15.68 -7.98 4.41
N GLN A 83 16.90 -8.42 4.11
CA GLN A 83 17.17 -9.81 3.73
C GLN A 83 16.71 -10.78 4.83
N GLY A 84 16.12 -11.91 4.41
CA GLY A 84 15.63 -12.95 5.31
C GLY A 84 14.13 -12.85 5.60
N PHE A 85 13.48 -11.77 5.19
CA PHE A 85 12.03 -11.65 5.23
C PHE A 85 11.41 -11.99 3.87
N THR A 86 10.24 -12.60 3.92
CA THR A 86 9.42 -12.88 2.73
C THR A 86 8.16 -12.05 2.82
N ARG A 87 7.74 -11.46 1.70
CA ARG A 87 6.41 -10.83 1.60
C ARG A 87 5.38 -11.89 1.18
N THR A 88 4.22 -11.87 1.82
CA THR A 88 3.05 -12.65 1.42
C THR A 88 2.13 -11.84 0.52
N LEU A 89 2.13 -10.51 0.70
CA LEU A 89 1.26 -9.57 0.01
C LEU A 89 2.07 -8.45 -0.67
N LEU A 90 1.58 -8.03 -1.84
CA LEU A 90 1.98 -6.79 -2.50
C LEU A 90 1.09 -5.63 -2.03
N PRO A 91 1.56 -4.38 -2.11
CA PRO A 91 0.71 -3.22 -1.85
C PRO A 91 -0.53 -3.25 -2.75
N ALA A 92 -1.71 -3.02 -2.17
CA ALA A 92 -2.91 -2.83 -2.97
C ALA A 92 -2.88 -1.45 -3.63
N ALA A 93 -2.58 -1.43 -4.92
CA ALA A 93 -2.47 -0.19 -5.68
C ALA A 93 -2.86 -0.39 -7.14
N VAL A 94 -3.39 0.69 -7.75
CA VAL A 94 -3.69 0.77 -9.18
C VAL A 94 -2.74 1.76 -9.84
N SER A 95 -2.06 1.29 -10.89
CA SER A 95 -1.18 2.12 -11.72
C SER A 95 -1.98 3.02 -12.66
N LEU A 96 -1.57 4.27 -12.79
CA LEU A 96 -2.02 5.15 -13.86
C LEU A 96 -1.52 4.64 -15.23
N PRO A 97 -2.18 4.99 -16.36
CA PRO A 97 -1.83 4.49 -17.69
C PRO A 97 -0.36 4.68 -18.11
N ASN A 98 0.30 5.71 -17.59
CA ASN A 98 1.70 6.05 -17.90
C ASN A 98 2.63 5.89 -16.68
N ALA A 99 2.20 5.15 -15.65
CA ALA A 99 3.03 4.91 -14.48
C ALA A 99 4.26 4.07 -14.84
N ALA A 100 5.42 4.44 -14.31
CA ALA A 100 6.62 3.63 -14.44
C ALA A 100 6.40 2.26 -13.80
N GLN A 101 6.96 1.21 -14.40
CA GLN A 101 6.93 -0.12 -13.78
C GLN A 101 7.70 -0.11 -12.47
N ILE A 102 7.08 -0.64 -11.43
CA ILE A 102 7.68 -0.77 -10.11
C ILE A 102 8.23 -2.19 -9.95
N PRO A 103 9.49 -2.37 -9.50
CA PRO A 103 10.06 -3.70 -9.31
C PRO A 103 9.29 -4.49 -8.26
N ILE A 104 8.57 -5.54 -8.66
CA ILE A 104 7.76 -6.34 -7.73
C ILE A 104 8.56 -6.99 -6.60
N LEU A 105 9.89 -7.13 -6.73
CA LEU A 105 10.74 -7.82 -5.76
C LEU A 105 10.99 -7.03 -4.48
N GLY A 106 10.95 -5.70 -4.55
CA GLY A 106 11.26 -4.85 -3.40
C GLY A 106 10.07 -4.54 -2.51
N TYR A 107 8.86 -4.50 -3.08
CA TYR A 107 7.73 -3.82 -2.48
C TYR A 107 6.82 -4.82 -1.75
N THR A 108 6.68 -4.67 -0.43
CA THR A 108 5.67 -5.34 0.39
C THR A 108 4.57 -4.36 0.80
N ALA A 109 3.36 -4.90 1.00
CA ALA A 109 2.28 -4.19 1.68
C ALA A 109 2.67 -3.89 3.13
#